data_AF-A0A2T2SEX8-F1
#
_entry.id   AF-A0A2T2SEX8-F1
#
_cell.length_a   1.000
_cell.length_b   1.000
_cell.length_c   1.000
_cell.angle_alpha   90.00
_cell.angle_beta   90.00
_cell.angle_gamma   90.00
#
_symmetry.space_group_name_H-M   'P 1'
#
loop_
_entity.id
_entity.type
_entity.pdbx_description
1 polymer ?
#
loop_
_entity_poly.entity_id
_entity_poly.type
_entity_poly.pdbx_seq_one_letter_code
_entity_poly.pdbx_strand_id
1 'polypeptide(L)'
;MSNQSDPPTPDAPPDADRIAALRKQADAEGESVEVTFPAADGTTKRFVVSPRGTCVLLANTREDSFNPSVAPKEIAASLQEQTPG
;
A
#
# COMPACT_ATOMS: atom_id res chain seq x y z
N MET A 1 3.77 25.10 0.88
CA MET A 1 4.25 24.13 1.90
C MET A 1 3.24 23.00 1.92
N SER A 2 3.60 21.84 1.39
CA SER A 2 2.71 20.67 1.41
C SER A 2 2.66 20.16 2.85
N ASN A 3 1.51 20.29 3.50
CA ASN A 3 1.27 19.70 4.81
C ASN A 3 1.12 18.19 4.61
N GLN A 4 2.23 17.46 4.50
CA GLN A 4 2.23 16.01 4.69
C GLN A 4 1.96 15.77 6.18
N SER A 5 0.69 15.75 6.55
CA SER A 5 0.28 15.16 7.81
C SER A 5 0.64 13.68 7.72
N ASP A 6 1.54 13.21 8.58
CA ASP A 6 1.89 11.80 8.63
C ASP A 6 0.60 11.00 8.87
N PRO A 7 0.33 9.93 8.10
CA PRO A 7 -0.88 9.13 8.27
C PRO A 7 -0.93 8.59 9.71
N PRO A 8 -2.13 8.53 10.32
CA PRO A 8 -2.28 7.97 11.65
C PRO A 8 -1.71 6.55 11.66
N THR A 9 -0.76 6.30 12.56
CA THR A 9 -0.05 5.02 12.68
C THR A 9 -0.68 4.19 13.81
N PRO A 10 -1.60 3.25 13.52
CA PRO A 10 -2.06 2.28 14.51
C PRO A 10 -0.96 1.31 14.95
N ASP A 11 -1.01 0.91 16.22
CA ASP A 11 -0.12 -0.10 16.84
C ASP A 11 -0.30 -1.52 16.28
N ALA A 12 -1.33 -1.75 15.46
CA ALA A 12 -1.64 -3.05 14.89
C ALA A 12 -2.20 -2.92 13.45
N PRO A 13 -2.11 -4.00 12.64
CA PRO A 13 -2.77 -4.06 11.34
C PRO A 13 -4.28 -3.78 11.45
N PRO A 14 -4.89 -3.10 10.45
CA PRO A 14 -6.32 -2.82 10.49
C PRO A 14 -7.13 -4.12 10.34
N ASP A 15 -8.09 -4.30 11.24
CA ASP A 15 -9.07 -5.38 11.18
C ASP A 15 -10.22 -5.07 10.20
N ALA A 16 -11.16 -6.00 10.07
CA ALA A 16 -12.27 -5.89 9.12
C ALA A 16 -13.16 -4.67 9.37
N ASP A 17 -13.48 -4.37 10.63
CA ASP A 17 -14.27 -3.19 11.03
C ASP A 17 -13.53 -1.90 10.71
N ARG A 18 -12.21 -1.87 10.96
CA ARG A 18 -11.37 -0.72 10.63
C ARG A 18 -11.27 -0.50 9.12
N ILE A 19 -11.11 -1.57 8.32
CA ILE A 19 -11.11 -1.47 6.86
C ILE A 19 -12.46 -0.94 6.35
N ALA A 20 -13.59 -1.37 6.93
CA ALA A 20 -14.91 -0.87 6.57
C ALA A 20 -15.05 0.63 6.91
N ALA A 21 -14.51 1.07 8.04
CA ALA A 21 -14.48 2.49 8.41
C ALA A 21 -13.62 3.32 7.44
N LEU A 22 -12.42 2.84 7.08
CA LEU A 22 -11.53 3.51 6.14
C LEU A 22 -12.15 3.64 4.74
N ARG A 23 -12.92 2.64 4.31
CA ARG A 23 -13.69 2.71 3.05
C ARG A 23 -14.75 3.81 3.09
N LYS A 24 -15.52 3.89 4.18
CA LYS A 24 -16.51 4.97 4.35
C LYS A 24 -15.85 6.34 4.40
N GLN A 25 -14.70 6.44 5.04
CA GLN A 25 -13.93 7.68 5.09
C GLN A 25 -13.44 8.09 3.70
N ALA A 26 -12.79 7.20 2.96
CA ALA A 26 -12.30 7.47 1.61
C ALA A 26 -13.42 7.84 0.63
N ASP A 27 -14.58 7.19 0.75
CA ASP A 27 -15.78 7.54 -0.01
C ASP A 27 -16.31 8.94 0.34
N ALA A 28 -16.42 9.25 1.64
CA ALA A 28 -16.92 10.53 2.11
C ALA A 28 -16.01 11.73 1.78
N GLU A 29 -14.68 11.53 1.86
CA GLU A 29 -13.70 12.57 1.56
C GLU A 29 -13.43 12.68 0.04
N GLY A 30 -13.78 11.65 -0.75
CA GLY A 30 -13.49 11.60 -2.18
C GLY A 30 -12.00 11.48 -2.51
N GLU A 31 -11.18 11.17 -1.51
CA GLU A 31 -9.72 11.01 -1.59
C GLU A 31 -9.25 9.69 -0.96
N SER A 32 -8.01 9.32 -1.22
CA SER A 32 -7.47 8.05 -0.71
C SER A 32 -7.01 8.22 0.73
N VAL A 33 -7.45 7.31 1.61
CA VAL A 33 -7.04 7.28 3.01
C VAL A 33 -5.88 6.33 3.19
N GLU A 34 -4.81 6.81 3.83
CA GLU A 34 -3.58 6.06 4.09
C GLU A 34 -3.44 5.75 5.60
N VAL A 35 -3.01 4.53 5.91
CA VAL A 35 -2.71 4.08 7.27
C VAL A 35 -1.40 3.30 7.28
N THR A 36 -0.50 3.61 8.21
CA THR A 36 0.76 2.90 8.40
C THR A 36 0.70 2.03 9.66
N PHE A 37 1.29 0.84 9.66
CA PHE A 37 1.30 -0.02 10.85
C PHE A 37 2.55 -0.91 10.91
N PRO A 38 2.99 -1.29 12.12
CA PRO A 38 4.08 -2.25 12.28
C PRO A 38 3.64 -3.64 11.83
N ALA A 39 4.49 -4.32 11.06
CA ALA A 39 4.31 -5.71 10.67
C ALA A 39 5.15 -6.65 11.54
N ALA A 40 4.77 -7.93 11.56
CA ALA A 40 5.42 -8.95 12.38
C ALA A 40 6.90 -9.20 12.03
N ASP A 41 7.32 -8.82 10.82
CA ASP A 41 8.71 -8.89 10.34
C ASP A 41 9.56 -7.67 10.79
N GLY A 42 9.00 -6.77 11.60
CA GLY A 42 9.67 -5.55 12.06
C GLY A 42 9.69 -4.41 11.04
N THR A 43 9.04 -4.58 9.88
CA THR A 43 8.88 -3.51 8.88
C THR A 43 7.62 -2.69 9.14
N THR A 44 7.58 -1.46 8.62
CA THR A 44 6.34 -0.67 8.57
C THR A 44 5.65 -0.91 7.24
N LYS A 45 4.38 -1.34 7.29
CA LYS A 45 3.54 -1.49 6.11
C LYS A 45 2.59 -0.31 6.00
N ARG A 46 2.16 -0.03 4.77
CA ARG A 46 1.22 1.04 4.46
C ARG A 46 0.01 0.46 3.76
N PHE A 47 -1.18 0.79 4.24
CA PHE A 47 -2.44 0.37 3.66
C PHE A 47 -3.20 1.58 3.17
N VAL A 48 -3.57 1.54 1.89
CA VAL A 48 -4.23 2.64 1.19
C VAL A 48 -5.61 2.18 0.75
N VAL A 49 -6.62 2.98 1.06
CA VAL A 49 -8.01 2.76 0.64
C VAL A 49 -8.41 3.90 -0.29
N SER A 50 -8.72 3.56 -1.54
CA SER A 50 -9.24 4.54 -2.50
C SER A 50 -10.74 4.81 -2.27
N PRO A 51 -11.26 5.97 -2.73
CA PRO A 51 -12.69 6.29 -2.70
C PRO A 51 -13.55 5.26 -3.41
N ARG A 52 -12.99 4.54 -4.39
CA ARG A 52 -13.68 3.52 -5.17
C ARG A 52 -13.71 2.16 -4.48
N GLY A 53 -13.23 2.08 -3.24
CA GLY A 53 -13.23 0.88 -2.41
C GLY A 53 -12.05 -0.08 -2.65
N THR A 54 -11.15 0.24 -3.58
CA THR A 54 -9.90 -0.52 -3.77
C THR A 54 -9.01 -0.36 -2.55
N CYS A 55 -8.50 -1.47 -2.03
CA CYS A 55 -7.56 -1.53 -0.91
C CYS A 55 -6.22 -2.06 -1.40
N VAL A 56 -5.12 -1.38 -1.08
CA VAL A 56 -3.76 -1.75 -1.48
C VAL A 56 -2.88 -1.82 -0.24
N LEU A 57 -2.15 -2.93 -0.07
CA LEU A 57 -1.12 -3.08 0.94
C LEU A 57 0.25 -2.90 0.30
N LEU A 58 0.95 -1.85 0.69
CA LEU A 58 2.32 -1.55 0.30
C LEU A 58 3.26 -2.13 1.36
N ALA A 59 3.96 -3.20 0.98
CA ALA A 59 4.82 -3.97 1.89
C ALA A 59 6.24 -3.39 2.04
N ASN A 60 6.67 -2.51 1.14
CA ASN A 60 8.01 -1.93 1.18
C ASN A 60 7.95 -0.51 0.61
N THR A 61 8.14 0.48 1.47
CA THR A 61 8.20 1.91 1.09
C THR A 61 9.64 2.38 0.82
N ARG A 62 10.64 1.49 0.92
CA ARG A 62 12.04 1.83 0.65
C ARG A 62 12.22 2.13 -0.83
N GLU A 63 12.88 3.23 -1.14
CA GLU A 63 13.16 3.66 -2.52
C GLU A 63 13.91 2.58 -3.33
N ASP A 64 14.82 1.83 -2.69
CA ASP A 64 15.52 0.67 -3.27
C ASP A 64 14.59 -0.45 -3.75
N SER A 65 13.39 -0.57 -3.16
CA SER A 65 12.39 -1.56 -3.59
C SER A 65 11.49 -1.08 -4.73
N PHE A 66 11.42 0.24 -4.95
CA PHE A 66 10.71 0.85 -6.08
C PHE A 66 11.58 0.94 -7.34
N ASN A 67 12.90 1.07 -7.17
CA ASN A 67 13.85 1.21 -8.27
C ASN A 67 14.92 0.12 -8.26
N PRO A 68 14.60 -1.18 -8.38
CA PRO A 68 15.58 -2.04 -9.02
C PRO A 68 15.71 -1.47 -10.45
N SER A 69 16.89 -0.97 -10.84
CA SER A 69 17.19 -0.68 -12.25
C SER A 69 17.24 -2.00 -12.99
N VAL A 70 16.06 -2.56 -13.27
CA VAL A 70 15.89 -3.80 -13.99
C VAL A 70 15.85 -3.47 -15.46
N ALA A 71 16.69 -4.11 -16.26
CA ALA A 71 16.66 -3.89 -17.68
C ALA A 71 15.28 -4.33 -18.23
N PRO A 72 14.72 -3.64 -19.25
CA PRO A 72 13.43 -4.02 -19.84
C PRO A 72 13.35 -5.51 -20.26
N LYS A 73 14.48 -6.10 -20.64
CA LYS A 73 14.61 -7.53 -20.97
C LYS A 73 14.35 -8.45 -19.78
N GLU A 74 14.82 -8.08 -18.59
CA GLU A 74 14.65 -8.86 -17.37
C GLU A 74 13.20 -8.76 -16.86
N ILE A 75 12.55 -7.59 -17.00
CA ILE A 75 11.12 -7.43 -16.72
C ILE A 75 10.28 -8.32 -17.64
N ALA A 76 10.60 -8.33 -18.95
CA ALA A 76 9.88 -9.15 -19.92
C ALA A 76 10.02 -10.66 -19.65
N ALA A 77 11.20 -11.12 -19.24
CA ALA A 77 11.42 -12.52 -18.87
C ALA A 77 10.57 -12.92 -17.65
N SER A 78 10.57 -12.12 -16.58
CA SER A 78 9.79 -12.41 -15.37
C SER A 78 8.27 -12.46 -15.59
N LEU A 79 7.75 -11.72 -16.59
CA LEU A 79 6.33 -11.77 -16.95
C LEU A 79 5.97 -13.06 -17.70
N GLN A 80 6.90 -13.60 -18.50
CA GLN A 80 6.70 -14.84 -19.23
C GLN A 80 6.79 -16.08 -18.32
N GLU A 81 7.61 -16.04 -17.28
CA GLU A 81 7.73 -17.12 -16.29
C GLU A 81 6.53 -17.24 -15.32
N GLN A 82 5.74 -16.17 -15.17
CA GLN A 82 4.54 -16.14 -14.31
C GLN A 82 3.26 -16.61 -15.01
N THR A 83 3.34 -16.98 -16.29
CA THR A 83 2.22 -17.57 -17.01
C THR A 83 2.31 -19.09 -16.91
N PRO A 84 1.55 -19.77 -16.03
CA PRO A 84 1.42 -21.22 -16.14
C PRO A 84 0.74 -21.53 -17.48
N GLY A 85 1.38 -22.40 -18.27
CA GLY A 85 0.77 -23.01 -19.45
C GLY A 85 -0.31 -24.01 -19.10
#